data_AF-A0A235C651-F1
#
_entry.id   AF-A0A235C651-F1
#
_cell.length_a   1.000
_cell.length_b   1.000
_cell.length_c   1.000
_cell.angle_alpha   90.00
_cell.angle_beta   90.00
_cell.angle_gamma   90.00
#
_symmetry.space_group_name_H-M   'P 1'
#
loop_
_entity.id
_entity.type
_entity.pdbx_description
1 polymer ?
#
loop_
_entity_poly.entity_id
_entity_poly.type
_entity_poly.pdbx_seq_one_letter_code
_entity_poly.pdbx_strand_id
1 'polypeptide(L)'
;QSAEDADLAKAEPRFNFDNKSWVLPSSESEYQEGINSLSRYEARLSDPNQKGALFYARADNLNNWLGDVATRLGSLSQRLSASVGRVKLNTALKTEALAPGEVPQVDEEVVETPWMQIDNVFYEARGQAWALSHLLRAIEVDFADVLAKKNATVSVRQIIRELEASQEPVWSPMILNGSGFGVLANHSLVMANYISRANAAVIDLRQLLNQG
;
A
#
# COMPACT_ATOMS: atom_id res chain seq x y z
N GLN A 1 -23.71 4.34 12.84
CA GLN A 1 -23.03 3.53 11.80
C GLN A 1 -23.85 3.66 10.53
N SER A 2 -23.26 4.12 9.41
CA SER A 2 -23.93 4.04 8.10
C SER A 2 -23.93 2.59 7.65
N ALA A 3 -25.04 2.13 7.06
CA ALA A 3 -25.07 0.83 6.41
C ALA A 3 -24.15 0.85 5.18
N GLU A 4 -23.40 -0.23 4.99
CA GLU A 4 -22.56 -0.44 3.81
C GLU A 4 -23.43 -0.54 2.55
N ASP A 5 -22.98 0.06 1.43
CA ASP A 5 -23.69 -0.03 0.16
C ASP A 5 -23.58 -1.47 -0.41
N ALA A 6 -24.70 -2.00 -0.90
CA ALA A 6 -24.80 -3.40 -1.32
C ALA A 6 -23.92 -3.75 -2.54
N ASP A 7 -23.61 -2.80 -3.43
CA ASP A 7 -22.67 -3.04 -4.53
C ASP A 7 -21.22 -2.92 -4.07
N LEU A 8 -20.92 -2.04 -3.10
CA LEU A 8 -19.58 -1.97 -2.49
C LEU A 8 -19.26 -3.27 -1.73
N ALA A 9 -20.21 -3.77 -0.94
CA ALA A 9 -20.09 -5.05 -0.22
C ALA A 9 -19.86 -6.25 -1.15
N LYS A 10 -20.36 -6.17 -2.40
CA LYS A 10 -20.10 -7.20 -3.44
C LYS A 10 -18.77 -6.98 -4.15
N ALA A 11 -18.37 -5.73 -4.37
CA ALA A 11 -17.16 -5.40 -5.10
C ALA A 11 -15.88 -5.73 -4.32
N GLU A 12 -15.86 -5.42 -3.02
CA GLU A 12 -14.68 -5.62 -2.18
C GLU A 12 -14.13 -7.07 -2.19
N PRO A 13 -14.92 -8.12 -1.88
CA PRO A 13 -14.39 -9.49 -1.88
C PRO A 13 -13.90 -9.93 -3.27
N ARG A 14 -14.48 -9.39 -4.34
CA ARG A 14 -14.10 -9.72 -5.71
C ARG A 14 -12.73 -9.16 -6.10
N PHE A 15 -12.41 -7.94 -5.66
CA PHE A 15 -11.07 -7.38 -5.85
C PHE A 15 -10.01 -8.02 -4.95
N ASN A 16 -10.43 -8.66 -3.85
CA ASN A 16 -9.55 -9.42 -2.96
C ASN A 16 -9.52 -10.93 -3.29
N PHE A 17 -10.03 -11.33 -4.46
CA PHE A 17 -10.00 -12.72 -4.91
C PHE A 17 -8.58 -13.17 -5.28
N ASP A 18 -8.29 -14.46 -5.13
CA ASP A 18 -6.98 -15.04 -5.42
C ASP A 18 -6.59 -14.79 -6.88
N ASN A 19 -5.46 -14.09 -7.09
CA ASN A 19 -4.94 -13.73 -8.40
C ASN A 19 -4.34 -14.91 -9.18
N LYS A 20 -4.23 -16.09 -8.56
CA LYS A 20 -3.74 -17.33 -9.20
C LYS A 20 -4.86 -18.26 -9.68
N SER A 21 -6.12 -17.95 -9.37
CA SER A 21 -7.25 -18.79 -9.77
C SER A 21 -7.66 -18.52 -11.22
N TRP A 22 -7.27 -19.40 -12.13
CA TRP A 22 -7.59 -19.28 -13.56
C TRP A 22 -8.68 -20.24 -14.05
N VAL A 23 -9.10 -21.20 -13.23
CA VAL A 23 -10.04 -22.25 -13.62
C VAL A 23 -11.48 -21.79 -13.38
N LEU A 24 -12.06 -21.98 -12.19
CA LEU A 24 -13.43 -21.54 -11.88
C LEU A 24 -13.61 -21.30 -10.37
N PRO A 25 -14.04 -20.10 -9.92
CA PRO A 25 -14.15 -18.88 -10.73
C PRO A 25 -12.76 -18.35 -11.09
N SER A 26 -12.65 -17.74 -12.28
CA SER A 26 -11.40 -17.10 -12.72
C SER A 26 -11.25 -15.72 -12.05
N SER A 27 -10.02 -15.30 -11.76
CA SER A 27 -9.78 -13.97 -11.18
C SER A 27 -10.29 -12.86 -12.08
N GLU A 28 -10.15 -13.01 -13.41
CA GLU A 28 -10.66 -12.04 -14.39
C GLU A 28 -12.18 -11.89 -14.30
N SER A 29 -12.93 -13.00 -14.23
CA SER A 29 -14.38 -12.95 -14.08
C SER A 29 -14.80 -12.30 -12.76
N GLU A 30 -14.10 -12.60 -11.65
CA GLU A 30 -14.38 -11.97 -10.36
C GLU A 30 -14.11 -10.46 -10.41
N TYR A 31 -12.98 -10.04 -10.97
CA TYR A 31 -12.65 -8.62 -11.15
C TYR A 31 -13.67 -7.90 -12.03
N GLN A 32 -14.13 -8.53 -13.11
CA GLN A 32 -15.16 -7.96 -13.97
C GLN A 32 -16.49 -7.78 -13.22
N GLU A 33 -16.89 -8.74 -12.38
CA GLU A 33 -18.08 -8.61 -11.55
C GLU A 33 -17.92 -7.53 -10.45
N GLY A 34 -16.71 -7.35 -9.93
CA GLY A 34 -16.34 -6.24 -9.06
C GLY A 34 -16.51 -4.88 -9.76
N ILE A 35 -15.95 -4.74 -10.96
CA ILE A 35 -16.07 -3.54 -11.81
C ILE A 35 -17.54 -3.23 -12.12
N ASN A 36 -18.33 -4.25 -12.48
CA ASN A 36 -19.76 -4.09 -12.75
C ASN A 36 -20.51 -3.57 -11.52
N SER A 37 -20.12 -4.01 -10.32
CA SER A 37 -20.72 -3.55 -9.06
C SER A 37 -20.32 -2.10 -8.75
N LEU A 38 -19.04 -1.75 -8.88
CA LEU A 38 -18.59 -0.36 -8.74
C LEU A 38 -19.27 0.57 -9.75
N SER A 39 -19.41 0.15 -11.01
CA SER A 39 -20.06 0.96 -12.05
C SER A 39 -21.53 1.25 -11.72
N ARG A 40 -22.24 0.29 -11.10
CA ARG A 40 -23.61 0.51 -10.62
C ARG A 40 -23.65 1.47 -9.44
N TYR A 41 -22.70 1.35 -8.51
CA TYR A 41 -22.57 2.29 -7.39
C TYR A 41 -22.31 3.72 -7.90
N GLU A 42 -21.34 3.89 -8.79
CA GLU A 42 -21.01 5.18 -9.42
C GLU A 42 -22.21 5.78 -10.15
N ALA A 43 -22.92 4.98 -10.97
CA ALA A 43 -24.11 5.44 -11.66
C ALA A 43 -25.18 5.97 -10.69
N ARG A 44 -25.42 5.27 -9.57
CA ARG A 44 -26.34 5.75 -8.53
C ARG A 44 -25.85 6.99 -7.82
N LEU A 45 -24.55 7.06 -7.53
CA LEU A 45 -23.93 8.21 -6.86
C LEU A 45 -24.03 9.48 -7.72
N SER A 46 -23.97 9.32 -9.04
CA SER A 46 -24.05 10.42 -10.02
C SER A 46 -25.48 10.89 -10.34
N ASP A 47 -26.50 10.09 -10.03
CA ASP A 47 -27.90 10.38 -10.39
C ASP A 47 -28.58 11.24 -9.30
N PRO A 48 -28.90 12.52 -9.55
CA PRO A 48 -29.55 13.39 -8.57
C PRO A 48 -30.94 12.91 -8.14
N ASN A 49 -31.57 12.03 -8.92
CA ASN A 49 -32.90 11.51 -8.65
C ASN A 49 -32.88 10.21 -7.82
N GLN A 50 -31.71 9.57 -7.65
CA GLN A 50 -31.57 8.36 -6.86
C GLN A 50 -30.92 8.64 -5.51
N LYS A 51 -31.65 8.34 -4.43
CA LYS A 51 -31.15 8.47 -3.04
C LYS A 51 -30.46 7.19 -2.54
N GLY A 52 -30.10 6.28 -3.44
CA GLY A 52 -29.67 4.92 -3.12
C GLY A 52 -28.18 4.74 -2.85
N ALA A 53 -27.35 5.75 -3.11
CA ALA A 53 -25.91 5.73 -2.86
C ALA A 53 -25.46 7.05 -2.25
N LEU A 54 -24.57 7.00 -1.27
CA LEU A 54 -23.99 8.17 -0.61
C LEU A 54 -22.49 7.99 -0.47
N PHE A 55 -21.74 9.08 -0.69
CA PHE A 55 -20.32 9.15 -0.41
C PHE A 55 -20.08 10.13 0.74
N TYR A 56 -19.45 9.65 1.81
CA TYR A 56 -19.21 10.43 3.02
C TYR A 56 -17.75 10.88 3.09
N ALA A 57 -17.47 12.07 2.56
CA ALA A 57 -16.16 12.74 2.60
C ALA A 57 -15.83 13.26 4.01
N ARG A 58 -15.63 12.36 4.98
CA ARG A 58 -15.35 12.68 6.38
C ARG A 58 -13.92 12.34 6.78
N ALA A 59 -13.36 13.13 7.70
CA ALA A 59 -11.97 12.97 8.16
C ALA A 59 -11.70 11.59 8.80
N ASP A 60 -12.65 11.05 9.55
CA ASP A 60 -12.56 9.73 10.18
C ASP A 60 -12.51 8.60 9.14
N ASN A 61 -13.37 8.67 8.11
CA ASN A 61 -13.36 7.72 7.00
C ASN A 61 -12.01 7.74 6.25
N LEU A 62 -11.51 8.94 5.92
CA LEU A 62 -10.22 9.10 5.25
C LEU A 62 -9.08 8.55 6.11
N ASN A 63 -9.07 8.84 7.42
CA ASN A 63 -8.01 8.40 8.30
C ASN A 63 -7.99 6.87 8.48
N ASN A 64 -9.16 6.23 8.54
CA ASN A 64 -9.26 4.77 8.59
C ASN A 64 -8.62 4.16 7.32
N TRP A 65 -9.03 4.63 6.15
CA TRP A 65 -8.47 4.15 4.88
C TRP A 65 -6.96 4.40 4.77
N LEU A 66 -6.47 5.57 5.19
CA LEU A 66 -5.04 5.86 5.23
C LEU A 66 -4.28 4.91 6.19
N GLY A 67 -4.94 4.37 7.21
CA GLY A 67 -4.37 3.36 8.09
C GLY A 67 -4.11 2.03 7.40
N ASP A 68 -5.04 1.61 6.54
CA ASP A 68 -4.85 0.42 5.72
C ASP A 68 -3.75 0.64 4.69
N VAL A 69 -3.70 1.83 4.08
CA VAL A 69 -2.62 2.24 3.16
C VAL A 69 -1.25 2.20 3.85
N ALA A 70 -1.12 2.78 5.04
CA ALA A 70 0.14 2.75 5.80
C ALA A 70 0.61 1.32 6.08
N THR A 71 -0.31 0.44 6.47
CA THR A 71 -0.03 -0.98 6.72
C THR A 71 0.46 -1.69 5.44
N ARG A 72 -0.24 -1.48 4.32
CA ARG A 72 0.10 -2.07 3.02
C ARG A 72 1.46 -1.58 2.50
N LEU A 73 1.72 -0.26 2.52
CA LEU A 73 3.02 0.30 2.13
C LEU A 73 4.15 -0.20 3.02
N GLY A 74 3.89 -0.42 4.32
CA GLY A 74 4.86 -0.97 5.26
C GLY A 74 5.26 -2.40 4.89
N SER A 75 4.26 -3.24 4.60
CA SER A 75 4.48 -4.61 4.13
C SER A 75 5.27 -4.64 2.81
N LEU A 76 4.92 -3.79 1.84
CA LEU A 76 5.64 -3.69 0.57
C LEU A 76 7.10 -3.28 0.77
N SER A 77 7.37 -2.23 1.56
CA SER A 77 8.72 -1.78 1.87
C SER A 77 9.55 -2.88 2.53
N GLN A 78 8.95 -3.64 3.45
CA GLN A 78 9.62 -4.74 4.13
C GLN A 78 9.94 -5.90 3.17
N ARG A 79 9.00 -6.28 2.28
CA ARG A 79 9.22 -7.34 1.27
C ARG A 79 10.30 -6.94 0.27
N LEU A 80 10.30 -5.69 -0.20
CA LEU A 80 11.34 -5.17 -1.08
C LEU A 80 12.72 -5.13 -0.38
N SER A 81 12.76 -4.77 0.90
CA SER A 81 13.99 -4.76 1.69
C SER A 81 14.51 -6.17 2.02
N ALA A 82 13.63 -7.17 2.14
CA ALA A 82 14.02 -8.57 2.28
C ALA A 82 14.53 -9.18 0.97
N SER A 83 14.09 -8.65 -0.17
CA SER A 83 14.53 -9.08 -1.50
C SER A 83 16.01 -8.77 -1.80
N VAL A 84 16.66 -7.99 -0.93
CA VAL A 84 18.08 -7.59 -1.04
C VAL A 84 18.97 -8.22 0.03
N GLY A 85 18.46 -9.21 0.78
CA GLY A 85 19.25 -10.00 1.72
C GLY A 85 19.68 -9.28 2.99
N ARG A 86 18.84 -8.37 3.52
CA ARG A 86 19.14 -7.73 4.82
C ARG A 86 19.06 -8.76 5.94
N VAL A 87 20.14 -8.88 6.72
CA VAL A 87 20.16 -9.61 8.00
C VAL A 87 19.05 -9.04 8.88
N LYS A 88 18.05 -9.86 9.22
CA LYS A 88 17.09 -9.51 10.28
C LYS A 88 17.69 -10.01 11.58
N LEU A 89 17.92 -9.08 12.51
CA LEU A 89 18.17 -9.44 13.90
C LEU A 89 16.85 -9.97 14.45
N ASN A 90 16.77 -11.27 14.80
CA ASN A 90 15.60 -11.79 15.49
C ASN A 90 15.60 -11.23 16.92
N THR A 91 14.88 -10.12 17.11
CA THR A 91 14.54 -9.56 18.43
C THR A 91 13.35 -10.28 19.06
N ALA A 92 13.02 -11.48 18.61
CA ALA A 92 12.24 -12.42 19.39
C ALA A 92 13.05 -12.75 20.66
N LEU A 93 12.96 -11.87 21.65
CA LEU A 93 13.40 -12.08 23.01
C LEU A 93 12.82 -13.42 23.42
N LYS A 94 13.62 -14.48 23.40
CA LYS A 94 13.33 -15.68 24.18
C LYS A 94 13.10 -15.14 25.58
N THR A 95 11.88 -15.27 26.09
CA THR A 95 11.43 -14.82 27.41
C THR A 95 12.06 -15.68 28.52
N GLU A 96 13.34 -15.98 28.38
CA GLU A 96 14.15 -16.55 29.45
C GLU A 96 14.62 -15.37 30.28
N ALA A 97 14.38 -15.46 31.60
CA ALA A 97 14.82 -14.43 32.53
C ALA A 97 16.35 -14.36 32.50
N LEU A 98 16.89 -13.40 31.74
CA LEU A 98 18.33 -13.14 31.64
C LEU A 98 18.87 -12.78 33.04
N ALA A 99 19.96 -13.42 33.46
CA ALA A 99 20.61 -13.07 34.71
C ALA A 99 21.25 -11.67 34.60
N PRO A 100 21.38 -10.91 35.70
CA PRO A 100 22.07 -9.62 35.67
C PRO A 100 23.50 -9.77 35.14
N GLY A 101 23.77 -9.22 33.96
CA GLY A 101 25.08 -9.29 33.29
C GLY A 101 25.15 -10.19 32.05
N GLU A 102 24.08 -10.88 31.67
CA GLU A 102 24.02 -11.63 30.41
C GLU A 102 23.61 -10.74 29.22
N VAL A 103 24.36 -10.86 28.13
CA VAL A 103 24.01 -10.25 26.84
C VAL A 103 23.02 -11.20 26.13
N PRO A 104 21.85 -10.73 25.67
CA PRO A 104 20.93 -11.57 24.91
C PRO A 104 21.64 -12.17 23.68
N GLN A 105 21.53 -13.47 23.47
CA GLN A 105 21.91 -14.07 22.19
C GLN A 105 20.90 -13.62 21.13
N VAL A 106 21.35 -12.78 20.20
CA VAL A 106 20.58 -12.38 19.04
C VAL A 106 20.92 -13.34 17.92
N ASP A 107 19.97 -14.21 17.56
CA ASP A 107 20.10 -15.06 16.39
C ASP A 107 19.93 -14.17 15.14
N GLU A 108 20.94 -14.12 14.28
CA GLU A 108 20.87 -13.47 12.97
C GLU A 108 20.22 -14.43 11.97
N GLU A 109 19.05 -14.09 11.45
CA GLU A 109 18.40 -14.85 10.38
C GLU A 109 18.36 -14.03 9.10
N VAL A 110 19.02 -14.54 8.06
CA VAL A 110 19.01 -13.94 6.73
C VAL A 110 17.78 -14.47 5.99
N VAL A 111 16.69 -13.69 6.00
CA VAL A 111 15.48 -14.01 5.24
C VAL A 111 15.59 -13.36 3.86
N GLU A 112 16.10 -14.11 2.87
CA GLU A 112 16.14 -13.66 1.47
C GLU A 112 14.92 -14.15 0.69
N THR A 113 14.38 -13.28 -0.16
CA THR A 113 13.38 -13.71 -1.15
C THR A 113 14.07 -14.52 -2.24
N PRO A 114 13.56 -15.71 -2.64
CA PRO A 114 14.14 -16.47 -3.74
C PRO A 114 14.28 -15.60 -4.99
N TRP A 115 15.40 -15.73 -5.72
CA TRP A 115 15.75 -14.83 -6.83
C TRP A 115 14.64 -14.73 -7.90
N MET A 116 13.94 -15.84 -8.17
CA MET A 116 12.80 -15.89 -9.12
C MET A 116 11.55 -15.13 -8.68
N GLN A 117 11.49 -14.64 -7.43
CA GLN A 117 10.37 -13.87 -6.91
C GLN A 117 10.70 -12.37 -6.76
N ILE A 118 11.95 -11.97 -6.99
CA ILE A 118 12.38 -10.56 -6.91
C ILE A 118 11.58 -9.70 -7.88
N ASP A 119 11.47 -10.15 -9.14
CA ASP A 119 10.66 -9.46 -10.17
C ASP A 119 9.20 -9.34 -9.72
N ASN A 120 8.62 -10.43 -9.20
CA ASN A 120 7.22 -10.44 -8.76
C ASN A 120 6.97 -9.40 -7.66
N VAL A 121 7.81 -9.37 -6.61
CA VAL A 121 7.69 -8.39 -5.52
C VAL A 121 7.87 -6.98 -6.03
N PHE A 122 8.84 -6.75 -6.92
CA PHE A 122 9.11 -5.44 -7.49
C PHE A 122 7.93 -4.92 -8.31
N TYR A 123 7.40 -5.71 -9.25
CA TYR A 123 6.31 -5.30 -10.12
C TYR A 123 4.96 -5.23 -9.39
N GLU A 124 4.72 -6.09 -8.40
CA GLU A 124 3.57 -5.98 -7.51
C GLU A 124 3.61 -4.64 -6.76
N ALA A 125 4.74 -4.29 -6.15
CA ALA A 125 4.89 -3.02 -5.45
C ALA A 125 4.73 -1.83 -6.39
N ARG A 126 5.28 -1.92 -7.60
CA ARG A 126 5.17 -0.88 -8.62
C ARG A 126 3.72 -0.68 -9.07
N GLY A 127 2.99 -1.75 -9.32
CA GLY A 127 1.57 -1.70 -9.67
C GLY A 127 0.71 -1.12 -8.54
N GLN A 128 0.96 -1.53 -7.29
CA GLN A 128 0.26 -0.96 -6.14
C GLN A 128 0.55 0.54 -5.95
N ALA A 129 1.79 0.97 -6.14
CA ALA A 129 2.16 2.38 -6.06
C ALA A 129 1.50 3.22 -7.16
N TRP A 130 1.44 2.69 -8.39
CA TRP A 130 0.73 3.32 -9.50
C TRP A 130 -0.77 3.48 -9.19
N ALA A 131 -1.44 2.41 -8.76
CA ALA A 131 -2.86 2.46 -8.42
C ALA A 131 -3.13 3.43 -7.26
N LEU A 132 -2.31 3.38 -6.22
CA LEU A 132 -2.45 4.27 -5.07
C LEU A 132 -2.24 5.74 -5.43
N SER A 133 -1.34 6.06 -6.36
CA SER A 133 -1.15 7.44 -6.83
C SER A 133 -2.44 8.03 -7.44
N HIS A 134 -3.19 7.22 -8.20
CA HIS A 134 -4.49 7.63 -8.75
C HIS A 134 -5.56 7.75 -7.68
N LEU A 135 -5.63 6.81 -6.74
CA LEU A 135 -6.57 6.89 -5.62
C LEU A 135 -6.33 8.14 -4.76
N LEU A 136 -5.07 8.49 -4.51
CA LEU A 136 -4.73 9.71 -3.76
C LEU A 136 -5.05 10.99 -4.54
N ARG A 137 -4.91 11.00 -5.87
CA ARG A 137 -5.36 12.11 -6.72
C ARG A 137 -6.88 12.28 -6.64
N ALA A 138 -7.64 11.19 -6.64
CA ALA A 138 -9.09 11.24 -6.42
C ALA A 138 -9.42 11.76 -5.02
N ILE A 139 -8.72 11.29 -3.99
CA ILE A 139 -8.88 11.78 -2.60
C ILE A 139 -8.59 13.28 -2.46
N GLU A 140 -7.58 13.79 -3.18
CA GLU A 140 -7.28 15.23 -3.17
C GLU A 140 -8.50 16.06 -3.61
N VAL A 141 -9.31 15.53 -4.54
CA VAL A 141 -10.54 16.16 -5.03
C VAL A 141 -11.71 15.87 -4.09
N ASP A 142 -12.00 14.60 -3.81
CA ASP A 142 -13.19 14.16 -3.08
C ASP A 142 -13.18 14.58 -1.61
N PHE A 143 -11.99 14.76 -1.02
CA PHE A 143 -11.80 15.22 0.36
C PHE A 143 -11.22 16.64 0.44
N ALA A 144 -11.30 17.44 -0.63
CA ALA A 144 -10.67 18.76 -0.70
C ALA A 144 -10.98 19.64 0.53
N ASP A 145 -12.24 19.71 0.97
CA ASP A 145 -12.66 20.49 2.14
C ASP A 145 -12.05 19.98 3.45
N VAL A 146 -12.00 18.65 3.63
CA VAL A 146 -11.39 18.01 4.81
C VAL A 146 -9.89 18.30 4.84
N LEU A 147 -9.23 18.15 3.70
CA LEU A 147 -7.79 18.39 3.56
C LEU A 147 -7.46 19.87 3.78
N ALA A 148 -8.23 20.79 3.19
CA ALA A 148 -8.04 22.23 3.34
C ALA A 148 -8.21 22.67 4.80
N LYS A 149 -9.26 22.17 5.48
CA LYS A 149 -9.51 22.48 6.91
C LYS A 149 -8.35 22.06 7.82
N LYS A 150 -7.59 21.04 7.43
CA LYS A 150 -6.44 20.51 8.18
C LYS A 150 -5.08 20.98 7.67
N ASN A 151 -5.02 21.81 6.62
CA ASN A 151 -3.78 22.13 5.89
C ASN A 151 -3.04 20.88 5.38
N ALA A 152 -3.77 19.84 4.99
CA ALA A 152 -3.25 18.52 4.63
C ALA A 152 -2.96 18.33 3.14
N THR A 153 -3.43 19.23 2.28
CA THR A 153 -3.35 19.10 0.81
C THR A 153 -1.91 18.90 0.32
N VAL A 154 -0.96 19.64 0.90
CA VAL A 154 0.48 19.51 0.55
C VAL A 154 1.01 18.13 0.91
N SER A 155 0.61 17.58 2.06
CA SER A 155 1.02 16.24 2.49
C SER A 155 0.53 15.16 1.52
N VAL A 156 -0.72 15.25 1.05
CA VAL A 156 -1.26 14.34 0.04
C VAL A 156 -0.45 14.40 -1.26
N ARG A 157 -0.16 15.61 -1.76
CA ARG A 157 0.67 15.80 -2.97
C ARG A 157 2.08 15.24 -2.82
N GLN A 158 2.69 15.37 -1.63
CA GLN A 158 4.00 14.79 -1.38
C GLN A 158 3.96 13.26 -1.44
N ILE A 159 2.93 12.62 -0.89
CA ILE A 159 2.75 11.16 -1.00
C ILE A 159 2.61 10.75 -2.47
N ILE A 160 1.75 11.44 -3.24
CA ILE A 160 1.56 11.19 -4.67
C ILE A 160 2.90 11.25 -5.41
N ARG A 161 3.70 12.30 -5.15
CA ARG A 161 5.01 12.48 -5.79
C ARG A 161 5.99 11.34 -5.51
N GLU A 162 6.05 10.84 -4.27
CA GLU A 162 6.92 9.71 -3.92
C GLU A 162 6.48 8.41 -4.61
N LEU A 163 5.16 8.19 -4.71
CA LEU A 163 4.61 7.04 -5.43
C LEU A 163 4.87 7.15 -6.94
N GLU A 164 4.79 8.34 -7.52
CA GLU A 164 5.08 8.56 -8.94
C GLU A 164 6.58 8.41 -9.26
N ALA A 165 7.46 8.84 -8.36
CA ALA A 165 8.90 8.64 -8.50
C ALA A 165 9.27 7.14 -8.51
N SER A 166 8.46 6.28 -7.85
CA SER A 166 8.61 4.82 -7.93
C SER A 166 8.29 4.23 -9.31
N GLN A 167 7.72 5.03 -10.22
CA GLN A 167 7.37 4.63 -11.58
C GLN A 167 8.44 4.99 -12.62
N GLU A 168 9.61 5.47 -12.22
CA GLU A 168 10.70 5.79 -13.13
C GLU A 168 11.06 4.62 -14.08
N PRO A 169 11.47 4.88 -15.33
CA PRO A 169 11.82 3.83 -16.28
C PRO A 169 12.94 2.94 -15.76
N VAL A 170 12.71 1.63 -15.80
CA VAL A 170 13.75 0.63 -15.53
C VAL A 170 14.38 0.26 -16.86
N TRP A 171 15.62 0.70 -17.06
CA TRP A 171 16.36 0.45 -18.31
C TRP A 171 17.01 -0.93 -18.36
N SER A 172 17.09 -1.62 -17.23
CA SER A 172 17.59 -2.99 -17.14
C SER A 172 16.53 -3.97 -17.68
N PRO A 173 16.92 -4.99 -18.47
CA PRO A 173 15.99 -6.02 -18.93
C PRO A 173 15.48 -6.95 -17.81
N MET A 174 16.14 -6.93 -16.64
CA MET A 174 15.78 -7.74 -15.46
C MET A 174 15.90 -6.89 -14.19
N ILE A 175 15.14 -7.20 -13.14
CA ILE A 175 15.32 -6.52 -11.85
C ILE A 175 16.57 -7.06 -11.18
N LEU A 176 17.53 -6.16 -10.95
CA LEU A 176 18.79 -6.46 -10.30
C LEU A 176 18.75 -6.02 -8.83
N ASN A 177 19.16 -6.93 -7.95
CA ASN A 177 19.37 -6.69 -6.52
C ASN A 177 20.83 -6.91 -6.16
N GLY A 178 21.69 -5.96 -6.56
CA GLY A 178 23.09 -5.93 -6.14
C GLY A 178 23.25 -5.63 -4.65
N SER A 179 24.48 -5.70 -4.14
CA SER A 179 24.78 -5.25 -2.78
C SER A 179 24.59 -3.73 -2.64
N GLY A 180 24.25 -3.26 -1.43
CA GLY A 180 23.91 -1.84 -1.21
C GLY A 180 25.01 -0.83 -1.54
N PHE A 181 26.27 -1.27 -1.63
CA PHE A 181 27.43 -0.46 -2.02
C PHE A 181 28.17 -1.05 -3.24
N GLY A 182 27.53 -1.95 -3.99
CA GLY A 182 28.10 -2.62 -5.15
C GLY A 182 28.03 -1.79 -6.43
N VAL A 183 28.68 -2.28 -7.49
CA VAL A 183 28.66 -1.65 -8.82
C VAL A 183 27.34 -1.89 -9.56
N LEU A 184 26.61 -2.94 -9.19
CA LEU A 184 25.32 -3.28 -9.79
C LEU A 184 24.17 -2.50 -9.16
N ALA A 185 23.16 -2.20 -9.96
CA ALA A 185 21.94 -1.57 -9.47
C ALA A 185 21.23 -2.43 -8.41
N ASN A 186 20.56 -1.75 -7.48
CA ASN A 186 19.70 -2.38 -6.48
C ASN A 186 18.29 -1.78 -6.57
N HIS A 187 17.51 -2.29 -7.51
CA HIS A 187 16.20 -1.77 -7.84
C HIS A 187 15.20 -1.96 -6.70
N SER A 188 15.19 -3.13 -6.05
CA SER A 188 14.28 -3.36 -4.91
C SER A 188 14.58 -2.42 -3.75
N LEU A 189 15.85 -2.10 -3.47
CA LEU A 189 16.21 -1.16 -2.41
C LEU A 189 15.79 0.28 -2.75
N VAL A 190 16.00 0.71 -3.99
CA VAL A 190 15.55 2.03 -4.46
C VAL A 190 14.02 2.13 -4.36
N MET A 191 13.31 1.10 -4.82
CA MET A 191 11.85 1.00 -4.69
C MET A 191 11.41 1.03 -3.22
N ALA A 192 12.05 0.25 -2.34
CA ALA A 192 11.75 0.23 -0.92
C ALA A 192 11.90 1.62 -0.29
N ASN A 193 12.89 2.38 -0.73
CA ASN A 193 13.15 3.73 -0.24
C ASN A 193 12.04 4.72 -0.63
N TYR A 194 11.56 4.70 -1.89
CA TYR A 194 10.39 5.49 -2.30
C TYR A 194 9.13 5.11 -1.50
N ILE A 195 8.84 3.81 -1.42
CA ILE A 195 7.66 3.29 -0.69
C ILE A 195 7.73 3.63 0.80
N SER A 196 8.92 3.56 1.41
CA SER A 196 9.11 3.91 2.82
C SER A 196 8.87 5.39 3.08
N ARG A 197 9.29 6.29 2.17
CA ARG A 197 9.00 7.72 2.31
C ARG A 197 7.52 8.02 2.15
N ALA A 198 6.87 7.38 1.17
CA ALA A 198 5.42 7.49 1.00
C ALA A 198 4.67 7.02 2.25
N ASN A 199 5.08 5.89 2.86
CA ASN A 199 4.49 5.39 4.10
C ASN A 199 4.64 6.38 5.26
N ALA A 200 5.84 6.90 5.51
CA ALA A 200 6.08 7.89 6.55
C ALA A 200 5.17 9.11 6.37
N ALA A 201 5.08 9.64 5.15
CA ALA A 201 4.20 10.77 4.83
C ALA A 201 2.70 10.44 5.03
N VAL A 202 2.27 9.20 4.77
CA VAL A 202 0.90 8.74 5.09
C VAL A 202 0.67 8.72 6.60
N ILE A 203 1.61 8.20 7.39
CA ILE A 203 1.51 8.17 8.86
C ILE A 203 1.41 9.60 9.42
N ASP A 204 2.24 10.51 8.93
CA ASP A 204 2.22 11.91 9.34
C ASP A 204 0.90 12.59 8.96
N LEU A 205 0.38 12.33 7.74
CA LEU A 205 -0.92 12.82 7.30
C LEU A 205 -2.05 12.35 8.24
N ARG A 206 -2.04 11.08 8.66
CA ARG A 206 -3.04 10.55 9.60
C ARG A 206 -3.00 11.26 10.95
N GLN A 207 -1.81 11.53 11.47
CA GLN A 207 -1.65 12.28 12.73
C GLN A 207 -2.22 13.70 12.58
N LEU A 208 -1.92 14.37 11.46
CA LEU A 208 -2.42 15.70 11.16
C LEU A 208 -3.95 15.75 11.01
N LEU A 209 -4.57 14.73 10.40
CA LEU A 209 -6.04 14.64 10.32
C LEU A 209 -6.70 14.44 11.69
N ASN A 210 -6.01 13.78 12.63
CA ASN A 210 -6.48 13.55 14.00
C ASN A 210 -6.30 14.75 14.94
N GLN A 211 -5.30 15.60 14.70
CA GLN A 211 -4.86 16.64 15.65
C GLN A 211 -5.58 17.99 15.51
N GLY A 212 -6.79 18.05 14.94
CA GLY A 212 -7.56 19.30 14.89
C GLY A 212 -9.05 19.13 14.79
#